data_AF-A0AAD7RU07-F1
#
_entry.id   AF-A0AAD7RU07-F1
#
_cell.length_a   1.000
_cell.length_b   1.000
_cell.length_c   1.000
_cell.angle_alpha   90.00
_cell.angle_beta   90.00
_cell.angle_gamma   90.00
#
_symmetry.space_group_name_H-M   'P 1'
#
loop_
_entity.id
_entity.type
_entity.pdbx_description
1 polymer ?
#
loop_
_entity_poly.entity_id
_entity_poly.type
_entity_poly.pdbx_seq_one_letter_code
_entity_poly.pdbx_strand_id
1 'polypeptide(L)'
;MHHCIGLKPTNINNLYILAGIAPPDIRRAVASRTERGRQTTDERHPLHGHVPAPSRLKSRKSFLTSTAPLETTPSEARLAMWKEKLNNHPHSPTMHIPAAESLPPGDNNWAKWKCLNRLRSGMGRSREALSRWGYLSGPTTCDCGTEPQTMEHLLRCPLLGGPCTAEDLALYNTKAQQCTNHWLDII
;
A
#
# COMPACT_ATOMS: atom_id res chain seq x y z
N MET A 1 -10.73 -33.17 -6.53
CA MET A 1 -11.12 -31.93 -5.81
C MET A 1 -10.00 -30.91 -5.98
N HIS A 2 -10.13 -29.97 -6.91
CA HIS A 2 -9.17 -28.88 -7.06
C HIS A 2 -9.40 -27.87 -5.94
N HIS A 3 -8.42 -27.70 -5.05
CA HIS A 3 -8.42 -26.62 -4.08
C HIS A 3 -8.21 -25.31 -4.85
N CYS A 4 -9.26 -24.50 -4.99
CA CYS A 4 -9.14 -23.13 -5.45
C CYS A 4 -8.36 -22.34 -4.39
N ILE A 5 -7.05 -22.24 -4.55
CA ILE A 5 -6.23 -21.35 -3.73
C ILE A 5 -6.56 -19.93 -4.20
N GLY A 6 -7.31 -19.17 -3.41
CA GLY A 6 -7.70 -17.80 -3.75
C GLY A 6 -6.50 -16.88 -4.00
N LEU A 7 -6.77 -15.74 -4.64
CA LEU A 7 -5.80 -14.66 -4.83
C LEU A 7 -5.17 -14.31 -3.47
N LYS A 8 -3.85 -14.48 -3.32
CA LYS A 8 -3.18 -13.89 -2.15
C LYS A 8 -3.43 -12.37 -2.23
N PRO A 9 -4.05 -11.75 -1.22
CA PRO A 9 -4.34 -10.34 -1.28
C PRO A 9 -3.03 -9.55 -1.39
N THR A 10 -3.08 -8.40 -2.06
CA THR A 10 -1.98 -7.45 -2.05
C THR A 10 -1.57 -7.18 -0.59
N ASN A 11 -0.27 -7.24 -0.31
CA ASN A 11 0.24 -6.94 1.03
C ASN A 11 -0.34 -5.61 1.52
N ILE A 12 -0.88 -5.60 2.74
CA ILE A 12 -1.60 -4.44 3.26
C ILE A 12 -0.72 -3.18 3.31
N ASN A 13 0.59 -3.33 3.50
CA ASN A 13 1.54 -2.21 3.47
C ASN A 13 1.67 -1.60 2.06
N ASN A 14 1.59 -2.43 1.01
CA ASN A 14 1.58 -1.94 -0.37
C ASN A 14 0.33 -1.09 -0.64
N LEU A 15 -0.84 -1.50 -0.10
CA LEU A 15 -2.10 -0.80 -0.34
C LEU A 15 -2.04 0.67 0.11
N TYR A 16 -1.51 0.91 1.31
CA TYR A 16 -1.40 2.27 1.87
C TYR A 16 -0.45 3.15 1.06
N ILE A 17 0.66 2.57 0.56
CA ILE A 17 1.61 3.26 -0.33
C ILE A 17 0.93 3.64 -1.64
N LEU A 18 0.24 2.70 -2.28
CA LEU A 18 -0.44 2.93 -3.55
C LEU A 18 -1.61 3.93 -3.44
N ALA A 19 -2.26 3.96 -2.28
CA ALA A 19 -3.34 4.89 -1.97
C ALA A 19 -2.86 6.26 -1.49
N GLY A 20 -1.55 6.46 -1.23
CA GLY A 20 -1.03 7.74 -0.74
C GLY A 20 -1.55 8.15 0.63
N ILE A 21 -1.89 7.18 1.49
CA ILE A 21 -2.47 7.43 2.82
C ILE A 21 -1.79 6.58 3.88
N ALA A 22 -1.55 7.17 5.05
CA ALA A 22 -0.98 6.43 6.17
C ALA A 22 -1.91 5.28 6.64
N PRO A 23 -1.33 4.17 7.14
CA PRO A 23 -2.07 3.06 7.74
C PRO A 23 -3.08 3.49 8.82
N PRO A 24 -4.24 2.80 8.98
CA PRO A 24 -5.31 3.19 9.90
C PRO A 24 -4.90 3.27 11.37
N ASP A 25 -3.99 2.41 11.82
CA ASP A 25 -3.45 2.47 13.17
C ASP A 25 -2.65 3.75 13.41
N ILE A 26 -1.84 4.18 12.43
CA ILE A 26 -1.10 5.44 12.48
C ILE A 26 -2.05 6.63 12.45
N ARG A 27 -3.02 6.63 11.53
CA ARG A 27 -4.03 7.72 11.45
C ARG A 27 -4.82 7.86 12.74
N ARG A 28 -5.26 6.74 13.33
CA ARG A 28 -5.98 6.75 14.62
C ARG A 28 -5.10 7.22 15.78
N ALA A 29 -3.84 6.79 15.81
CA ALA A 29 -2.89 7.22 16.83
C ALA A 29 -2.67 8.74 16.76
N VAL A 30 -2.37 9.28 15.57
CA VAL A 30 -2.16 10.72 15.39
C VAL A 30 -3.42 11.51 15.72
N ALA A 31 -4.60 11.09 15.24
CA ALA A 31 -5.86 11.76 15.55
C ALA A 31 -6.12 11.81 17.07
N SER A 32 -5.86 10.71 17.78
CA SER A 32 -6.00 10.67 19.25
C SER A 32 -5.03 11.64 19.93
N ARG A 33 -3.78 11.72 19.46
CA ARG A 33 -2.78 12.63 20.03
C ARG A 33 -3.07 14.10 19.70
N THR A 34 -3.62 14.39 18.52
CA THR A 34 -4.13 15.73 18.18
C THR A 34 -5.25 16.14 19.12
N GLU A 35 -6.22 15.25 19.35
CA GLU A 35 -7.31 15.51 20.28
C GLU A 35 -6.80 15.70 21.71
N ARG A 36 -5.76 14.96 22.11
CA ARG A 36 -5.12 15.15 23.42
C ARG A 36 -4.51 16.54 23.56
N GLY A 37 -3.86 17.05 22.51
CA GLY A 37 -3.36 18.42 22.48
C GLY A 37 -4.48 19.45 22.66
N ARG A 38 -5.59 19.29 21.90
CA ARG A 38 -6.76 20.17 22.03
C ARG A 38 -7.38 20.12 23.43
N GLN A 39 -7.48 18.93 24.01
CA GLN A 39 -7.99 18.76 25.37
C GLN A 39 -7.16 19.55 26.39
N THR A 40 -5.86 19.70 26.19
CA THR A 40 -4.99 20.48 27.08
C THR A 40 -4.98 21.99 26.78
N THR A 41 -5.23 22.41 25.55
CA THR A 41 -5.02 23.80 25.11
C THR A 41 -6.30 24.60 24.77
N ASP A 42 -7.39 23.94 24.36
CA ASP A 42 -8.64 24.62 23.97
C ASP A 42 -9.65 24.55 25.12
N GLU A 43 -10.00 25.70 25.69
CA GLU A 43 -10.97 25.84 26.79
C GLU A 43 -12.39 25.39 26.41
N ARG A 44 -12.72 25.39 25.11
CA ARG A 44 -14.05 24.96 24.62
C ARG A 44 -14.13 23.44 24.45
N HIS A 45 -13.01 22.74 24.57
CA HIS A 45 -12.99 21.30 24.43
C HIS A 45 -13.78 20.66 25.60
N PRO A 46 -14.72 19.72 25.36
CA PRO A 46 -15.58 19.17 26.42
C PRO A 46 -14.84 18.51 27.60
N LEU A 47 -13.60 18.08 27.36
CA LEU A 47 -12.73 17.48 28.38
C LEU A 47 -11.63 18.44 28.87
N HIS A 48 -11.69 19.74 28.56
CA HIS A 48 -10.70 20.70 29.03
C HIS A 48 -10.68 20.75 30.57
N GLY A 49 -9.48 20.73 31.15
CA GLY A 49 -9.30 20.67 32.62
C GLY A 49 -9.78 19.37 33.30
N HIS A 50 -10.32 18.40 32.55
CA HIS A 50 -10.86 17.18 33.13
C HIS A 50 -9.74 16.28 33.69
N VAL A 51 -9.85 15.91 34.97
CA VAL A 51 -8.93 14.98 35.63
C VAL A 51 -9.48 13.56 35.51
N PRO A 52 -8.71 12.59 34.97
CA PRO A 52 -9.18 11.21 34.85
C PRO A 52 -9.43 10.58 36.21
N ALA A 53 -10.52 9.83 36.34
CA ALA A 53 -10.78 9.02 37.52
C ALA A 53 -9.68 7.95 37.69
N PRO A 54 -9.37 7.54 38.94
CA PRO A 54 -8.42 6.47 39.19
C PRO A 54 -8.80 5.19 38.43
N SER A 55 -7.82 4.54 37.80
CA SER A 55 -8.10 3.32 37.05
C SER A 55 -8.42 2.18 38.01
N ARG A 56 -9.63 1.63 37.90
CA ARG A 56 -10.08 0.48 38.69
C ARG A 56 -9.43 -0.83 38.24
N LEU A 57 -9.05 -0.94 36.96
CA LEU A 57 -8.53 -2.18 36.35
C LEU A 57 -7.31 -1.87 35.49
N LYS A 58 -6.22 -2.64 35.66
CA LYS A 58 -4.97 -2.46 34.89
C LYS A 58 -5.16 -2.50 33.37
N SER A 59 -6.17 -3.22 32.87
CA SER A 59 -6.49 -3.33 31.44
C SER A 59 -7.20 -2.09 30.88
N ARG A 60 -7.86 -1.29 31.72
CA ARG A 60 -8.57 -0.08 31.28
C ARG A 60 -7.58 1.05 31.09
N LYS A 61 -7.23 1.30 29.82
CA LYS A 61 -6.44 2.46 29.40
C LYS A 61 -7.39 3.56 28.95
N SER A 62 -7.56 4.59 29.77
CA SER A 62 -8.37 5.75 29.40
C SER A 62 -7.56 6.67 28.48
N PHE A 63 -8.25 7.33 27.54
CA PHE A 63 -7.65 8.30 26.63
C PHE A 63 -6.76 9.33 27.35
N LEU A 64 -7.26 9.92 28.44
CA LEU A 64 -6.55 10.93 29.23
C LEU A 64 -5.29 10.40 29.93
N THR A 65 -5.17 9.09 30.12
CA THR A 65 -4.02 8.45 30.78
C THR A 65 -3.02 7.83 29.80
N SER A 66 -3.48 7.37 28.64
CA SER A 66 -2.65 6.58 27.71
C SER A 66 -2.16 7.34 26.48
N THR A 67 -2.70 8.54 26.24
CA THR A 67 -2.40 9.31 25.04
C THR A 67 -1.64 10.57 25.43
N ALA A 68 -0.47 10.75 24.82
CA ALA A 68 0.33 11.97 24.92
C ALA A 68 0.02 12.92 23.74
N PRO A 69 0.11 14.25 23.91
CA PRO A 69 -0.04 15.19 22.81
C PRO A 69 1.01 14.97 21.70
N LEU A 70 0.80 15.57 20.54
CA LEU A 70 1.80 15.61 19.48
C LEU A 70 2.80 16.73 19.74
N GLU A 71 4.07 16.47 19.45
CA GLU A 71 5.14 17.49 19.45
C GLU A 71 5.28 18.20 18.10
N THR A 72 4.81 17.55 17.02
CA THR A 72 4.93 18.03 15.64
C THR A 72 3.56 18.14 14.99
N THR A 73 3.52 18.62 13.75
CA THR A 73 2.26 18.69 13.01
C THR A 73 1.68 17.28 12.77
N PRO A 74 0.35 17.13 12.65
CA PRO A 74 -0.26 15.82 12.38
C PRO A 74 0.24 15.15 11.09
N SER A 75 0.65 15.92 10.07
CA SER A 75 1.19 15.34 8.83
C SER A 75 2.60 14.78 9.03
N GLU A 76 3.49 15.55 9.67
CA GLU A 76 4.86 15.10 9.96
C GLU A 76 4.86 13.88 10.89
N ALA A 77 4.00 13.88 11.92
CA ALA A 77 3.86 12.76 12.83
C ALA A 77 3.39 11.48 12.11
N ARG A 78 2.39 11.59 11.21
CA ARG A 78 1.94 10.45 10.39
C ARG A 78 3.07 9.92 9.52
N LEU A 79 3.77 10.80 8.82
CA LEU A 79 4.84 10.42 7.91
C LEU A 79 6.01 9.76 8.65
N ALA A 80 6.41 10.30 9.81
CA ALA A 80 7.48 9.73 10.63
C ALA A 80 7.11 8.33 11.14
N MET A 81 5.93 8.18 11.74
CA MET A 81 5.43 6.88 12.21
C MET A 81 5.27 5.87 11.06
N TRP A 82 4.90 6.34 9.86
CA TRP A 82 4.74 5.47 8.70
C TRP A 82 6.08 4.98 8.17
N LYS A 83 7.08 5.86 8.06
CA LYS A 83 8.46 5.47 7.70
C LYS A 83 9.01 4.45 8.70
N GLU A 84 8.84 4.68 9.99
CA GLU A 84 9.25 3.74 11.05
C GLU A 84 8.57 2.37 10.89
N LYS A 85 7.25 2.36 10.65
CA LYS A 85 6.49 1.12 10.44
C LYS A 85 6.98 0.34 9.22
N LEU A 86 7.33 1.03 8.14
CA LEU A 86 7.87 0.37 6.93
C LEU A 86 9.27 -0.19 7.16
N ASN A 87 10.10 0.44 8.01
CA ASN A 87 11.40 -0.13 8.37
C ASN A 87 11.24 -1.46 9.13
N ASN A 88 10.26 -1.54 10.04
CA ASN A 88 9.98 -2.76 10.81
C ASN A 88 9.25 -3.84 9.99
N HIS A 89 8.37 -3.40 9.08
CA HIS A 89 7.55 -4.26 8.24
C HIS A 89 7.57 -3.75 6.79
N PRO A 90 8.63 -4.10 6.03
CA PRO A 90 8.79 -3.58 4.68
C PRO A 90 7.64 -4.02 3.76
N HIS A 91 7.36 -3.17 2.78
CA HIS A 91 6.50 -3.50 1.64
C HIS A 91 7.24 -4.43 0.66
N SER A 92 6.57 -4.85 -0.41
CA SER A 92 7.18 -5.70 -1.44
C SER A 92 8.49 -5.10 -1.95
N PRO A 93 9.56 -5.90 -2.19
CA PRO A 93 10.79 -5.42 -2.81
C PRO A 93 10.57 -4.73 -4.17
N THR A 94 9.46 -5.02 -4.86
CA THR A 94 9.09 -4.40 -6.13
C THR A 94 8.44 -3.02 -6.00
N MET A 95 8.15 -2.58 -4.78
CA MET A 95 7.41 -1.35 -4.49
C MET A 95 8.38 -0.21 -4.16
N HIS A 96 8.95 0.44 -5.18
CA HIS A 96 9.94 1.52 -4.99
C HIS A 96 9.29 2.90 -4.77
N ILE A 97 8.10 2.93 -4.17
CA ILE A 97 7.35 4.16 -3.91
C ILE A 97 7.54 4.51 -2.43
N PRO A 98 8.02 5.73 -2.10
CA PRO A 98 8.18 6.13 -0.72
C PRO A 98 6.83 6.35 -0.03
N ALA A 99 6.82 6.25 1.30
CA ALA A 99 5.69 6.72 2.09
C ALA A 99 5.46 8.21 1.84
N ALA A 100 4.25 8.56 1.42
CA ALA A 100 3.84 9.94 1.17
C ALA A 100 2.33 10.07 1.38
N GLU A 101 1.89 11.23 1.85
CA GLU A 101 0.47 11.56 2.02
C GLU A 101 -0.12 12.19 0.75
N SER A 102 0.27 11.64 -0.40
CA SER A 102 -0.17 12.02 -1.72
C SER A 102 -0.17 10.78 -2.61
N LEU A 103 -1.04 10.76 -3.62
CA LEU A 103 -1.05 9.68 -4.60
C LEU A 103 0.32 9.58 -5.29
N PRO A 104 0.84 8.36 -5.53
CA PRO A 104 2.03 8.21 -6.34
C PRO A 104 1.76 8.65 -7.79
N PRO A 105 2.82 8.95 -8.57
CA PRO A 105 2.69 9.17 -10.01
C PRO A 105 1.88 8.05 -10.68
N GLY A 106 1.08 8.37 -11.68
CA GLY A 106 0.20 7.37 -12.29
C GLY A 106 -0.76 7.95 -13.31
N ASP A 107 -1.78 7.16 -13.63
CA ASP A 107 -2.85 7.51 -14.57
C ASP A 107 -4.18 7.67 -13.85
N ASN A 108 -5.03 8.57 -14.32
CA ASN A 108 -6.38 8.77 -13.80
C ASN A 108 -7.40 7.81 -14.44
N ASN A 109 -7.05 7.16 -15.55
CA ASN A 109 -7.86 6.09 -16.12
C ASN A 109 -7.81 4.86 -15.21
N TRP A 110 -8.99 4.41 -14.75
CA TRP A 110 -9.12 3.30 -13.81
C TRP A 110 -8.44 1.99 -14.28
N ALA A 111 -8.55 1.65 -15.57
CA ALA A 111 -7.95 0.42 -16.09
C ALA A 111 -6.42 0.50 -16.03
N LYS A 112 -5.85 1.64 -16.45
CA LYS A 112 -4.40 1.88 -16.41
C LYS A 112 -3.88 1.96 -14.98
N TRP A 113 -4.58 2.67 -14.11
CA TRP A 113 -4.25 2.76 -12.68
C TRP A 113 -4.18 1.38 -12.02
N LYS A 114 -5.19 0.53 -12.30
CA LYS A 114 -5.26 -0.84 -11.77
C LYS A 114 -4.15 -1.73 -12.34
N CYS A 115 -3.89 -1.68 -13.65
CA CYS A 115 -2.80 -2.40 -14.30
C CYS A 115 -1.44 -2.00 -13.70
N LEU A 116 -1.15 -0.70 -13.63
CA LEU A 116 0.06 -0.14 -13.03
C LEU A 116 0.27 -0.63 -11.59
N ASN A 117 -0.78 -0.61 -10.77
CA ASN A 117 -0.68 -1.01 -9.37
C ASN A 117 -0.53 -2.52 -9.18
N ARG A 118 -1.05 -3.34 -10.11
CA ARG A 118 -0.76 -4.79 -10.17
C ARG A 118 0.71 -5.04 -10.51
N LEU A 119 1.26 -4.31 -11.48
CA LEU A 119 2.68 -4.38 -11.84
C LEU A 119 3.58 -3.97 -10.66
N ARG A 120 3.31 -2.82 -10.02
CA ARG A 120 4.05 -2.33 -8.84
C ARG A 120 4.04 -3.32 -7.68
N SER A 121 2.88 -3.89 -7.38
CA SER A 121 2.73 -4.82 -6.26
C SER A 121 3.25 -6.23 -6.57
N GLY A 122 3.50 -6.56 -7.83
CA GLY A 122 3.82 -7.93 -8.26
C GLY A 122 2.64 -8.90 -8.10
N MET A 123 1.42 -8.38 -7.91
CA MET A 123 0.22 -9.17 -7.65
C MET A 123 -0.81 -8.87 -8.73
N GLY A 124 -1.03 -9.83 -9.65
CA GLY A 124 -1.92 -9.65 -10.79
C GLY A 124 -2.28 -10.98 -11.45
N ARG A 125 -2.99 -10.90 -12.60
CA ARG A 125 -3.48 -12.08 -13.34
C ARG A 125 -2.46 -12.58 -14.37
N SER A 126 -1.25 -12.94 -13.92
CA SER A 126 -0.31 -13.63 -14.81
C SER A 126 -0.83 -15.04 -15.16
N ARG A 127 -0.44 -15.61 -16.32
CA ARG A 127 -0.89 -16.99 -16.66
C ARG A 127 -0.49 -18.01 -15.60
N GLU A 128 0.69 -17.86 -15.00
CA GLU A 128 1.12 -18.67 -13.86
C GLU A 128 0.12 -18.58 -12.68
N ALA A 129 -0.29 -17.36 -12.31
CA ALA A 129 -1.23 -17.14 -11.22
C ALA A 129 -2.62 -17.70 -11.55
N LEU A 130 -3.11 -17.47 -12.77
CA LEU A 130 -4.39 -18.01 -13.25
C LEU A 130 -4.40 -19.54 -13.25
N SER A 131 -3.31 -20.18 -13.67
CA SER A 131 -3.17 -21.64 -13.63
C SER A 131 -3.18 -22.17 -12.20
N ARG A 132 -2.39 -21.54 -11.31
CA ARG A 132 -2.36 -21.87 -9.87
C ARG A 132 -3.73 -21.76 -9.21
N TRP A 133 -4.58 -20.84 -9.67
CA TRP A 133 -5.93 -20.63 -9.18
C TRP A 133 -6.99 -21.51 -9.85
N GLY A 134 -6.62 -22.32 -10.85
CA GLY A 134 -7.54 -23.17 -11.60
C GLY A 134 -8.39 -22.43 -12.65
N TYR A 135 -8.09 -21.17 -12.97
CA TYR A 135 -8.76 -20.42 -14.04
C TYR A 135 -8.14 -20.66 -15.42
N LEU A 136 -6.95 -21.26 -15.47
CA LEU A 136 -6.27 -21.60 -16.71
C LEU A 136 -5.85 -23.07 -16.70
N SER A 137 -6.47 -23.87 -17.59
CA SER A 137 -6.13 -25.27 -17.81
C SER A 137 -5.10 -25.48 -18.93
N GLY A 138 -4.77 -24.41 -19.66
CA GLY A 138 -3.83 -24.40 -20.78
C GLY A 138 -2.39 -24.02 -20.40
N PRO A 139 -1.51 -23.79 -21.39
CA PRO A 139 -0.11 -23.48 -21.16
C PRO A 139 0.06 -22.15 -20.42
N THR A 140 1.12 -22.06 -19.60
CA THR A 140 1.46 -20.83 -18.89
C THR A 140 2.45 -19.96 -19.64
N THR A 141 2.85 -20.38 -20.85
CA THR A 141 3.74 -19.67 -21.77
C THR A 141 3.19 -18.29 -22.12
N CYS A 142 4.03 -17.26 -22.16
CA CYS A 142 3.70 -15.95 -22.73
C CYS A 142 3.74 -16.01 -24.27
N ASP A 143 3.12 -15.04 -24.95
CA ASP A 143 3.14 -14.95 -26.41
C ASP A 143 4.56 -14.71 -26.97
N CYS A 144 5.50 -14.26 -26.14
CA CYS A 144 6.92 -14.19 -26.48
C CYS A 144 7.64 -15.55 -26.40
N GLY A 145 6.96 -16.63 -26.02
CA GLY A 145 7.50 -17.98 -25.87
C GLY A 145 8.10 -18.31 -24.50
N THR A 146 8.18 -17.37 -23.56
CA THR A 146 8.71 -17.64 -22.21
C THR A 146 7.68 -18.32 -21.32
N GLU A 147 8.06 -19.39 -20.62
CA GLU A 147 7.20 -20.10 -19.66
C GLU A 147 7.89 -20.26 -18.29
N PRO A 148 7.17 -20.02 -17.16
CA PRO A 148 5.83 -19.46 -17.06
C PRO A 148 5.81 -17.94 -17.23
N GLN A 149 4.69 -17.40 -17.72
CA GLN A 149 4.40 -15.96 -17.66
C GLN A 149 4.09 -15.58 -16.20
N THR A 150 5.11 -15.10 -15.50
CA THR A 150 5.03 -14.55 -14.14
C THR A 150 4.86 -13.03 -14.17
N MET A 151 4.46 -12.42 -13.05
CA MET A 151 4.42 -10.94 -12.93
C MET A 151 5.81 -10.30 -13.15
N GLU A 152 6.88 -11.00 -12.73
CA GLU A 152 8.27 -10.59 -12.95
C GLU A 152 8.66 -10.64 -14.44
N HIS A 153 8.18 -11.66 -15.17
CA HIS A 153 8.38 -11.78 -16.60
C HIS A 153 7.70 -10.64 -17.37
N LEU A 154 6.50 -10.21 -16.98
CA LEU A 154 5.79 -9.12 -17.66
C LEU A 154 6.62 -7.83 -17.74
N LEU A 155 7.49 -7.59 -16.76
CA LEU A 155 8.38 -6.43 -16.72
C LEU A 155 9.62 -6.56 -17.62
N ARG A 156 9.97 -7.79 -18.02
CA ARG A 156 11.16 -8.10 -18.84
C ARG A 156 10.81 -8.77 -20.16
N CYS A 157 9.53 -8.79 -20.52
CA CYS A 157 9.05 -9.45 -21.72
C CYS A 157 9.69 -8.79 -22.96
N PRO A 158 10.27 -9.57 -23.90
CA PRO A 158 10.86 -9.03 -25.12
C PRO A 158 9.89 -8.20 -25.98
N LEU A 159 8.58 -8.43 -25.85
CA LEU A 159 7.55 -7.71 -26.60
C LEU A 159 7.37 -6.25 -26.16
N LEU A 160 7.94 -5.85 -25.01
CA LEU A 160 7.87 -4.46 -24.52
C LEU A 160 8.82 -3.50 -25.24
N GLY A 161 9.76 -4.00 -26.06
CA GLY A 161 10.83 -3.19 -26.65
C GLY A 161 11.95 -2.81 -25.66
N GLY A 162 11.88 -3.26 -24.41
CA GLY A 162 12.90 -3.10 -23.38
C GLY A 162 12.37 -3.45 -21.97
N PRO A 163 13.25 -3.73 -21.00
CA PRO A 163 12.82 -4.01 -19.64
C PRO A 163 12.27 -2.75 -18.95
N CYS A 164 11.21 -2.93 -18.16
CA CYS A 164 10.60 -1.94 -17.28
C CYS A 164 10.96 -2.28 -15.83
N THR A 165 11.66 -1.41 -15.13
CA THR A 165 12.11 -1.67 -13.75
C THR A 165 11.08 -1.24 -12.70
N ALA A 166 11.32 -1.59 -11.44
CA ALA A 166 10.51 -1.12 -10.32
C ALA A 166 10.58 0.42 -10.17
N GLU A 167 11.73 1.03 -10.46
CA GLU A 167 11.92 2.48 -10.51
C GLU A 167 11.10 3.12 -11.64
N ASP A 168 11.13 2.52 -12.84
CA ASP A 168 10.31 3.00 -13.96
C ASP A 168 8.83 3.04 -13.54
N LEU A 169 8.34 1.95 -12.92
CA LEU A 169 6.98 1.86 -12.40
C LEU A 169 6.71 2.88 -11.29
N ALA A 170 7.65 3.12 -10.38
CA ALA A 170 7.48 4.09 -9.29
C ALA A 170 7.37 5.52 -9.81
N LEU A 171 8.20 5.89 -10.80
CA LEU A 171 8.20 7.21 -11.44
C LEU A 171 7.08 7.38 -12.47
N TYR A 172 6.49 6.27 -12.93
CA TYR A 172 5.52 6.22 -14.03
C TYR A 172 6.03 6.93 -15.31
N ASN A 173 7.30 6.69 -15.64
CA ASN A 173 7.93 7.25 -16.83
C ASN A 173 7.44 6.58 -18.13
N THR A 174 8.00 6.98 -19.28
CA THR A 174 7.59 6.47 -20.60
C THR A 174 7.63 4.94 -20.71
N LYS A 175 8.64 4.28 -20.12
CA LYS A 175 8.74 2.80 -20.12
C LYS A 175 7.61 2.16 -19.32
N ALA A 176 7.30 2.70 -18.15
CA ALA A 176 6.18 2.23 -17.35
C ALA A 176 4.83 2.46 -18.03
N GLN A 177 4.65 3.57 -18.74
CA GLN A 177 3.45 3.83 -19.54
C GLN A 177 3.31 2.81 -20.67
N GLN A 178 4.38 2.54 -21.42
CA GLN A 178 4.40 1.51 -22.47
C GLN A 178 4.07 0.12 -21.90
N CYS A 179 4.71 -0.26 -20.80
CA CYS A 179 4.45 -1.52 -20.10
C CYS A 179 3.00 -1.63 -19.62
N THR A 180 2.46 -0.58 -18.99
CA THR A 180 1.08 -0.53 -18.51
C THR A 180 0.07 -0.67 -19.65
N ASN A 181 0.33 0.01 -20.78
CA ASN A 181 -0.55 -0.07 -21.95
C ASN A 181 -0.49 -1.44 -22.62
N HIS A 182 0.69 -2.07 -22.70
CA HIS A 182 0.84 -3.40 -23.31
C HIS A 182 0.08 -4.48 -22.54
N TRP A 183 0.06 -4.41 -21.21
CA TRP A 183 -0.60 -5.42 -20.37
C TRP A 183 -2.03 -5.06 -19.95
N LEU A 184 -2.59 -3.94 -20.41
CA LEU A 184 -3.83 -3.35 -19.91
C LEU A 184 -5.03 -4.31 -19.89
N ASP A 185 -5.18 -5.12 -20.94
CA ASP A 185 -6.29 -6.06 -21.11
C ASP A 185 -5.96 -7.47 -20.60
N ILE A 186 -4.73 -7.68 -20.13
CA ILE A 186 -4.20 -9.00 -19.75
C ILE A 186 -4.22 -9.18 -18.23
N ILE A 187 -3.78 -8.17 -17.45
CA ILE A 187 -3.56 -8.32 -16.00
C ILE A 187 -4.56 -7.62 -15.10
#